data_AF-A0A7Z9PRM2-F1
#
_entry.id   AF-A0A7Z9PRM2-F1
#
_cell.length_a   1.000
_cell.length_b   1.000
_cell.length_c   1.000
_cell.angle_alpha   90.00
_cell.angle_beta   90.00
_cell.angle_gamma   90.00
#
_symmetry.space_group_name_H-M   'P 1'
#
loop_
_entity.id
_entity.type
_entity.pdbx_description
1 polymer ?
#
loop_
_entity_poly.entity_id
_entity_poly.type
_entity_poly.pdbx_seq_one_letter_code
_entity_poly.pdbx_strand_id
1 'polypeptide(L)'
;MSDFNFTKRGDHFQISSSESSRFILRLNTASSGDNVMIFSEFTFISGENARAVEALCIIKSKFDQPAPGVTMVFENIFPDDWDREGRSEITRRHDQIVSVVKDFASQSNLTVQNAFLELKPGRFQTVIEM
;
A
#
# COMPACT_ATOMS: atom_id res chain seq x y z
N MET A 1 20.48 5.30 -7.10
CA MET A 1 20.23 3.85 -7.01
C MET A 1 19.22 3.69 -5.91
N SER A 2 18.09 3.03 -6.14
CA SER A 2 17.03 2.94 -5.13
C SER A 2 17.46 2.00 -4.00
N ASP A 3 17.42 2.47 -2.74
CA ASP A 3 17.88 1.75 -1.53
C ASP A 3 16.89 0.67 -1.05
N PHE A 4 16.19 0.05 -2.00
CA PHE A 4 15.19 -0.97 -1.72
C PHE A 4 15.78 -2.38 -1.76
N ASN A 5 15.45 -3.14 -0.72
CA ASN A 5 15.66 -4.57 -0.65
C ASN A 5 14.39 -5.29 -1.10
N PHE A 6 14.53 -6.16 -2.08
CA PHE A 6 13.44 -6.95 -2.64
C PHE A 6 13.57 -8.40 -2.20
N THR A 7 12.55 -8.92 -1.52
CA THR A 7 12.52 -10.33 -1.12
C THR A 7 11.21 -10.98 -1.55
N LYS A 8 11.29 -12.11 -2.26
CA LYS A 8 10.15 -13.01 -2.47
C LYS A 8 10.17 -14.07 -1.38
N ARG A 9 9.09 -14.25 -0.62
CA ARG A 9 8.96 -15.26 0.45
C ARG A 9 7.64 -16.02 0.26
N GLY A 10 7.73 -17.24 -0.26
CA GLY A 10 6.55 -18.03 -0.59
C GLY A 10 5.61 -17.27 -1.53
N ASP A 11 4.38 -17.05 -1.06
CA ASP A 11 3.28 -16.40 -1.79
C ASP A 11 3.22 -14.88 -1.57
N HIS A 12 4.32 -14.27 -1.11
CA HIS A 12 4.40 -12.83 -0.87
C HIS A 12 5.68 -12.23 -1.47
N PHE A 13 5.53 -10.99 -1.91
CA PHE A 13 6.60 -10.10 -2.33
C PHE A 13 6.76 -8.98 -1.31
N GLN A 14 7.98 -8.72 -0.85
CA GLN A 14 8.28 -7.68 0.12
C GLN A 14 9.30 -6.69 -0.44
N ILE A 15 9.00 -5.40 -0.24
CA ILE A 15 9.93 -4.28 -0.40
C ILE A 15 10.24 -3.74 1.00
N SER A 16 11.52 -3.64 1.34
CA SER A 16 11.98 -2.91 2.51
C SER A 16 13.07 -1.91 2.15
N SER A 17 13.33 -0.93 3.02
CA SER A 17 14.42 0.03 2.84
C SER A 17 15.62 -0.38 3.68
N SER A 18 16.85 -0.30 3.14
CA SER A 18 18.06 -0.42 3.98
C SER A 18 18.21 0.77 4.94
N GLU A 19 17.65 1.92 4.58
CA GLU A 19 17.73 3.16 5.35
C GLU A 19 16.64 3.29 6.42
N SER A 20 15.65 2.38 6.42
CA SER A 20 14.53 2.44 7.36
C SER A 20 14.06 1.05 7.76
N SER A 21 14.27 0.71 9.02
CA SER A 21 13.80 -0.53 9.63
C SER A 21 12.28 -0.62 9.75
N ARG A 22 11.58 0.50 9.54
CA ARG A 22 10.12 0.60 9.65
C ARG A 22 9.42 0.63 8.29
N PHE A 23 10.16 0.69 7.19
CA PHE A 23 9.61 0.69 5.84
C PHE A 23 9.45 -0.76 5.35
N ILE A 24 8.21 -1.23 5.32
CA ILE A 24 7.83 -2.58 4.90
C ILE A 24 6.54 -2.50 4.07
N LEU A 25 6.64 -2.88 2.80
CA LEU A 25 5.49 -3.10 1.92
C LEU A 25 5.49 -4.58 1.53
N ARG A 26 4.44 -5.31 1.92
CA ARG A 26 4.27 -6.73 1.61
C ARG A 26 3.02 -6.95 0.77
N LEU A 27 3.24 -7.26 -0.51
CA LEU A 27 2.25 -7.59 -1.50
C LEU A 27 2.04 -9.10 -1.55
N ASN A 28 0.81 -9.56 -1.43
CA ASN A 28 0.47 -10.95 -1.71
C ASN A 28 0.60 -11.18 -3.21
N THR A 29 1.29 -12.25 -3.63
CA THR A 29 1.27 -12.63 -5.03
C THR A 29 -0.11 -13.22 -5.30
N ALA A 30 -1.01 -12.41 -5.86
CA ALA A 30 -2.37 -12.83 -6.14
C ALA A 30 -2.38 -14.13 -6.95
N SER A 31 -3.24 -15.06 -6.55
CA SER A 31 -3.67 -16.18 -7.39
C SER A 31 -4.21 -15.60 -8.70
N SER A 32 -3.69 -16.09 -9.85
CA SER A 32 -4.04 -15.56 -11.16
C SER A 32 -5.57 -15.54 -11.36
N GLY A 33 -6.17 -14.36 -11.51
CA GLY A 33 -7.59 -14.22 -11.86
C GLY A 33 -8.33 -13.06 -11.21
N ASP A 34 -7.90 -12.62 -10.03
CA ASP A 34 -8.58 -11.52 -9.33
C ASP A 34 -7.95 -10.17 -9.71
N ASN A 35 -8.77 -9.21 -10.15
CA ASN A 35 -8.39 -7.80 -10.34
C ASN A 35 -8.20 -7.09 -8.98
N VAL A 36 -7.52 -7.75 -8.05
CA VAL A 36 -7.33 -7.31 -6.67
C VAL A 36 -5.86 -7.46 -6.29
N MET A 37 -5.32 -6.39 -5.73
CA MET A 37 -3.94 -6.28 -5.30
C MET A 37 -3.91 -6.08 -3.78
N ILE A 38 -3.48 -7.09 -3.04
CA ILE A 38 -3.58 -7.11 -1.57
C ILE A 38 -2.22 -6.85 -0.92
N PHE A 39 -2.11 -5.74 -0.22
CA PHE A 39 -1.01 -5.42 0.67
C PHE A 39 -1.33 -5.90 2.08
N SER A 40 -0.74 -7.03 2.47
CA SER A 40 -0.83 -7.60 3.83
C SER A 40 -0.13 -6.76 4.90
N GLU A 41 0.84 -5.93 4.48
CA GLU A 41 1.55 -4.98 5.33
C GLU A 41 1.95 -3.77 4.48
N PHE A 42 1.65 -2.55 4.95
CA PHE A 42 1.96 -1.30 4.27
C PHE A 42 2.39 -0.25 5.30
N THR A 43 3.57 -0.45 5.85
CA THR A 43 4.08 0.27 7.03
C THR A 43 5.29 1.11 6.64
N PHE A 44 5.27 2.38 7.02
CA PHE A 44 6.40 3.32 6.91
C PHE A 44 6.20 4.46 7.92
N ILE A 45 7.25 5.23 8.20
CA ILE A 45 7.15 6.37 9.12
C ILE A 45 6.69 7.65 8.39
N SER A 46 6.22 8.63 9.16
CA SER A 46 5.91 9.96 8.62
C SER A 46 7.14 10.57 7.94
N GLY A 47 6.97 11.08 6.72
CA GLY A 47 8.08 11.64 5.91
C GLY A 47 8.62 10.68 4.85
N GLU A 48 8.24 9.40 4.87
CA GLU A 48 8.66 8.41 3.86
C GLU A 48 7.67 8.28 2.69
N ASN A 49 6.73 9.21 2.53
CA ASN A 49 5.70 9.14 1.49
C ASN A 49 6.29 9.04 0.09
N ALA A 50 7.33 9.83 -0.23
CA ALA A 50 8.01 9.76 -1.52
C ALA A 50 8.62 8.38 -1.79
N ARG A 51 9.19 7.75 -0.75
CA ARG A 51 9.72 6.39 -0.81
C ARG A 51 8.61 5.36 -1.02
N ALA A 52 7.47 5.54 -0.37
CA ALA A 52 6.30 4.67 -0.57
C ALA A 52 5.75 4.77 -2.00
N VAL A 53 5.71 5.99 -2.57
CA VAL A 53 5.35 6.21 -3.98
C VAL A 53 6.35 5.54 -4.93
N GLU A 54 7.66 5.71 -4.70
CA GLU A 54 8.69 5.05 -5.51
C GLU A 54 8.55 3.52 -5.47
N ALA A 55 8.28 2.95 -4.29
CA ALA A 55 8.05 1.52 -4.15
C ALA A 55 6.81 1.04 -4.94
N LEU A 56 5.72 1.81 -4.96
CA LEU A 56 4.55 1.50 -5.80
C LEU A 56 4.88 1.59 -7.30
N CYS A 57 5.68 2.58 -7.73
CA CYS A 57 6.15 2.67 -9.11
C CYS A 57 7.01 1.46 -9.51
N ILE A 58 7.86 0.96 -8.60
CA ILE A 58 8.64 -0.25 -8.84
C ILE A 58 7.74 -1.49 -8.95
N ILE A 59 6.72 -1.59 -8.10
CA ILE A 59 5.72 -2.66 -8.20
C ILE A 59 5.00 -2.60 -9.55
N LYS A 60 4.58 -1.41 -10.00
CA LYS A 60 4.00 -1.22 -11.34
C LYS A 60 4.95 -1.65 -12.44
N SER A 61 6.20 -1.22 -12.40
CA SER A 61 7.18 -1.61 -13.43
C SER A 61 7.47 -3.12 -13.44
N LYS A 62 7.39 -3.79 -12.30
CA LYS A 62 7.79 -5.20 -12.16
C LYS A 62 6.65 -6.18 -12.43
N PHE A 63 5.43 -5.81 -12.09
CA PHE A 63 4.26 -6.68 -12.15
C PHE A 63 3.18 -6.18 -13.12
N ASP A 64 3.40 -5.04 -13.77
CA ASP A 64 2.40 -4.34 -14.61
C ASP A 64 1.10 -4.01 -13.85
N GLN A 65 1.23 -3.74 -12.55
CA GLN A 65 0.12 -3.57 -11.60
C GLN A 65 0.41 -2.46 -10.58
N PRO A 66 -0.56 -1.62 -10.20
CA PRO A 66 -1.97 -1.68 -10.59
C PRO A 66 -2.21 -1.18 -12.03
N ALA A 67 -3.07 -1.91 -12.73
CA ALA A 67 -3.70 -1.50 -13.99
C ALA A 67 -5.07 -0.83 -13.71
N PRO A 68 -5.66 -0.11 -14.69
CA PRO A 68 -7.03 0.38 -14.56
C PRO A 68 -8.03 -0.75 -14.24
N GLY A 69 -9.02 -0.47 -13.39
CA GLY A 69 -10.01 -1.41 -12.89
C GLY A 69 -9.53 -2.30 -11.74
N VAL A 70 -8.30 -2.14 -11.26
CA VAL A 70 -7.73 -2.97 -10.18
C VAL A 70 -8.09 -2.38 -8.82
N THR A 71 -8.57 -3.24 -7.94
CA THR A 71 -8.83 -2.89 -6.54
C THR A 71 -7.54 -3.09 -5.73
N MET A 72 -6.99 -2.01 -5.20
CA MET A 72 -5.92 -2.06 -4.20
C MET A 72 -6.55 -2.22 -2.81
N VAL A 73 -6.13 -3.26 -2.09
CA VAL A 73 -6.55 -3.57 -0.72
C VAL A 73 -5.33 -3.48 0.19
N PHE A 74 -5.47 -2.76 1.29
CA PHE A 74 -4.45 -2.59 2.31
C PHE A 74 -5.00 -3.14 3.62
N GLU A 75 -4.42 -4.25 4.07
CA GLU A 75 -4.83 -4.96 5.28
C GLU A 75 -3.93 -4.59 6.45
N ASN A 76 -4.43 -4.83 7.67
CA ASN A 76 -3.70 -4.62 8.92
C ASN A 76 -3.11 -3.20 9.03
N ILE A 77 -3.80 -2.20 8.51
CA ILE A 77 -3.31 -0.82 8.53
C ILE A 77 -3.35 -0.21 9.94
N PHE A 78 -4.01 -0.88 10.89
CA PHE A 78 -4.07 -0.54 12.31
C PHE A 78 -3.83 -1.80 13.18
N PRO A 79 -3.19 -1.69 14.35
CA PRO A 79 -3.09 -2.79 15.31
C PRO A 79 -4.45 -3.15 15.95
N ASP A 80 -4.64 -4.43 16.29
CA ASP A 80 -5.91 -4.98 16.78
C ASP A 80 -6.39 -4.39 18.13
N ASP A 81 -5.47 -3.89 18.97
CA ASP A 81 -5.74 -3.44 20.34
C ASP A 81 -5.92 -1.91 20.48
N TRP A 82 -6.69 -1.28 19.60
CA TRP A 82 -6.81 0.18 19.56
C TRP A 82 -7.92 0.74 20.47
N ASP A 83 -7.54 1.60 21.41
CA ASP A 83 -8.44 2.39 22.27
C ASP A 83 -8.62 3.83 21.72
N ARG A 84 -9.09 4.79 22.53
CA ARG A 84 -9.55 6.12 22.08
C ARG A 84 -8.46 6.98 21.43
N GLU A 85 -7.18 6.80 21.80
CA GLU A 85 -6.03 7.41 21.10
C GLU A 85 -5.80 6.78 19.71
N GLY A 86 -6.26 5.56 19.51
CA GLY A 86 -6.20 4.84 18.24
C GLY A 86 -6.96 5.51 17.09
N ARG A 87 -8.03 6.28 17.34
CA ARG A 87 -8.78 6.95 16.25
C ARG A 87 -7.96 7.97 15.50
N SER A 88 -7.15 8.77 16.20
CA SER A 88 -6.32 9.80 15.55
C SER A 88 -5.20 9.16 14.74
N GLU A 89 -4.59 8.09 15.25
CA GLU A 89 -3.58 7.32 14.53
C GLU A 89 -4.19 6.59 13.32
N ILE A 90 -5.42 6.07 13.45
CA ILE A 90 -6.19 5.48 12.34
C ILE A 90 -6.37 6.48 11.21
N THR A 91 -6.91 7.65 11.52
CA THR A 91 -7.10 8.71 10.52
C THR A 91 -5.77 9.11 9.90
N ARG A 92 -4.73 9.30 10.72
CA ARG A 92 -3.39 9.67 10.24
C ARG A 92 -2.81 8.63 9.28
N ARG A 93 -2.90 7.34 9.62
CA ARG A 93 -2.43 6.21 8.79
C ARG A 93 -3.23 6.09 7.50
N HIS A 94 -4.55 6.17 7.59
CA HIS A 94 -5.44 6.20 6.43
C HIS A 94 -5.06 7.34 5.48
N ASP A 95 -4.97 8.57 5.99
CA ASP A 95 -4.67 9.75 5.18
C ASP A 95 -3.28 9.65 4.55
N GLN A 96 -2.31 9.07 5.27
CA GLN A 96 -0.98 8.79 4.75
C GLN A 96 -1.01 7.80 3.57
N ILE A 97 -1.77 6.71 3.69
CA ILE A 97 -1.93 5.72 2.61
C ILE A 97 -2.65 6.35 1.41
N VAL A 98 -3.75 7.06 1.65
CA VAL A 98 -4.52 7.73 0.59
C VAL A 98 -3.66 8.75 -0.15
N SER A 99 -2.86 9.55 0.56
CA SER A 99 -1.92 10.50 -0.06
C SER A 99 -0.94 9.78 -0.98
N VAL A 100 -0.29 8.72 -0.50
CA VAL A 100 0.68 7.95 -1.29
C VAL A 100 0.03 7.32 -2.53
N VAL A 101 -1.15 6.74 -2.39
CA VAL A 101 -1.85 6.11 -3.54
C VAL A 101 -2.27 7.15 -4.57
N LYS A 102 -2.74 8.33 -4.14
CA LYS A 102 -3.09 9.43 -5.04
C LYS A 102 -1.87 9.97 -5.79
N ASP A 103 -0.76 10.18 -5.09
CA ASP A 103 0.48 10.67 -5.68
C ASP A 103 1.01 9.68 -6.71
N PHE A 104 1.01 8.38 -6.38
CA PHE A 104 1.37 7.31 -7.31
C PHE A 104 0.44 7.27 -8.53
N ALA A 105 -0.88 7.34 -8.33
CA ALA A 105 -1.86 7.29 -9.41
C ALA A 105 -1.66 8.46 -10.38
N SER A 106 -1.48 9.68 -9.84
CA SER A 106 -1.20 10.87 -10.64
C SER A 106 0.09 10.73 -11.46
N GLN A 107 1.15 10.13 -10.91
CA GLN A 107 2.40 9.88 -11.66
C GLN A 107 2.24 8.80 -12.73
N SER A 108 1.23 7.93 -12.60
CA SER A 108 0.98 6.81 -13.49
C SER A 108 -0.14 7.07 -14.51
N ASN A 109 -0.66 8.31 -14.61
CA ASN A 109 -1.87 8.66 -15.37
C ASN A 109 -3.08 7.79 -15.00
N LEU A 110 -3.28 7.61 -13.70
CA LEU A 110 -4.40 6.88 -13.12
C LEU A 110 -5.15 7.77 -12.14
N THR A 111 -6.39 7.42 -11.85
CA THR A 111 -7.22 8.08 -10.85
C THR A 111 -7.61 7.11 -9.74
N VAL A 112 -7.88 7.65 -8.54
CA VAL A 112 -8.28 6.87 -7.36
C VAL A 112 -9.78 7.04 -7.19
N GLN A 113 -10.54 5.95 -7.29
CA GLN A 113 -11.99 5.92 -7.08
C GLN A 113 -12.38 4.98 -5.94
N ASN A 114 -13.56 5.22 -5.35
CA ASN A 114 -14.20 4.31 -4.39
C ASN A 114 -13.29 3.92 -3.21
N ALA A 115 -12.79 4.94 -2.49
CA ALA A 115 -12.02 4.75 -1.27
C ALA A 115 -12.95 4.33 -0.11
N PHE A 116 -12.70 3.16 0.47
CA PHE A 116 -13.49 2.61 1.58
C PHE A 116 -12.59 2.16 2.73
N LEU A 117 -12.97 2.51 3.95
CA LEU A 117 -12.25 2.19 5.18
C LEU A 117 -13.11 1.30 6.08
N GLU A 118 -12.62 0.09 6.35
CA GLU A 118 -13.19 -0.85 7.30
C GLU A 118 -12.37 -0.82 8.60
N LEU A 119 -12.93 -0.22 9.65
CA LEU A 119 -12.25 -0.07 10.95
C LEU A 119 -11.97 -1.41 11.65
N LYS A 120 -12.77 -2.43 11.39
CA LYS A 120 -12.53 -3.82 11.78
C LYS A 120 -12.78 -4.66 10.52
N PRO A 121 -11.77 -5.30 9.93
CA PRO A 121 -10.46 -5.70 10.49
C PRO A 121 -9.30 -4.71 10.32
N GLY A 122 -9.55 -3.42 10.05
CA GLY A 122 -8.46 -2.48 9.78
C GLY A 122 -7.97 -2.63 8.34
N ARG A 123 -8.91 -2.49 7.41
CA ARG A 123 -8.71 -2.65 5.97
C ARG A 123 -9.08 -1.36 5.25
N PHE A 124 -8.24 -0.91 4.34
CA PHE A 124 -8.53 0.17 3.40
C PHE A 124 -8.56 -0.42 1.99
N GLN A 125 -9.51 0.00 1.17
CA GLN A 125 -9.58 -0.41 -0.22
C GLN A 125 -9.90 0.75 -1.13
N THR A 126 -9.37 0.71 -2.34
CA THR A 126 -9.63 1.69 -3.37
C THR A 126 -9.49 1.08 -4.74
N VAL A 127 -10.22 1.60 -5.72
CA VAL A 127 -10.11 1.20 -7.12
C VAL A 127 -9.24 2.20 -7.87
N ILE A 128 -8.36 1.69 -8.72
CA ILE A 128 -7.52 2.49 -9.60
C ILE A 128 -8.17 2.50 -10.99
N GLU A 129 -8.41 3.68 -11.54
CA GLU A 129 -9.09 3.89 -12.83
C GLU A 129 -8.22 4.73 -13.78
N MET A 130 -8.65 4.86 -15.04
CA MET A 130 -8.03 5.79 -16.02
C MET A 130 -8.65 7.18 -15.92
#